data_AF-A0A6C0D8K1-F1
#
_entry.id   AF-A0A6C0D8K1-F1
#
_cell.length_a   1.000
_cell.length_b   1.000
_cell.length_c   1.000
_cell.angle_alpha   90.00
_cell.angle_beta   90.00
_cell.angle_gamma   90.00
#
_symmetry.space_group_name_H-M   'P 1'
#
loop_
_entity.id
_entity.type
_entity.pdbx_description
1 polymer ?
#
loop_
_entity_poly.entity_id
_entity_poly.type
_entity_poly.pdbx_seq_one_letter_code
_entity_poly.pdbx_strand_id
1 'polypeptide(L)'
;MDNMHILIGILLIVILYLVFNKKENYDDVPQIESSSVQPLQQSQPYVLIPNDAQQNRAAYLRDNINGVNNEISNLTNQILSENDTNKKILMLNQIQKLNNTSNTMQEELLEINKSISNNLTMNLTTKIISETN
;
A
#
# COMPACT_ATOMS: atom_id res chain seq x y z
N MET A 1 1.92 -47.42 21.67
CA MET A 1 2.34 -46.01 21.44
C MET A 1 3.44 -45.94 20.39
N ASP A 2 4.28 -46.96 20.23
CA ASP A 2 5.46 -46.94 19.35
C ASP A 2 5.13 -46.84 17.85
N ASN A 3 4.06 -47.51 17.40
CA ASN A 3 3.64 -47.48 16.00
C ASN A 3 3.09 -46.10 15.55
N MET A 4 2.58 -45.28 16.48
CA MET A 4 2.11 -43.92 16.15
C MET A 4 3.29 -42.95 15.92
N HIS A 5 4.42 -43.15 16.61
CA HIS A 5 5.62 -42.32 16.42
C HIS A 5 6.28 -42.59 15.06
N ILE A 6 6.28 -43.85 14.62
CA ILE A 6 6.78 -44.25 13.30
C ILE A 6 5.93 -43.60 12.20
N LEU A 7 4.60 -43.60 12.36
CA LEU A 7 3.69 -42.97 11.40
C LEU A 7 3.92 -41.46 11.27
N ILE A 8 4.11 -40.77 12.40
CA ILE A 8 4.40 -39.32 12.44
C ILE A 8 5.77 -39.03 11.79
N GLY A 9 6.78 -39.86 12.04
CA GLY A 9 8.10 -39.73 11.44
C GLY A 9 8.08 -39.84 9.92
N ILE A 10 7.34 -40.81 9.37
CA ILE A 10 7.19 -40.99 7.92
C ILE A 10 6.46 -39.79 7.31
N LEU A 11 5.41 -39.27 7.96
CA LEU A 11 4.65 -38.12 7.47
C LEU A 11 5.51 -36.86 7.34
N LEU A 12 6.39 -36.60 8.31
CA LEU A 12 7.32 -35.46 8.29
C LEU A 12 8.33 -35.55 7.14
N ILE A 13 8.86 -36.76 6.87
CA ILE A 13 9.81 -36.98 5.77
C ILE A 13 9.13 -36.72 4.42
N VAL A 14 7.87 -37.15 4.24
CA VAL A 14 7.11 -36.91 3.00
C VAL A 14 6.84 -35.41 2.79
N ILE A 15 6.47 -34.68 3.84
CA ILE A 15 6.23 -33.23 3.76
C ILE A 15 7.52 -32.49 3.42
N LEU A 16 8.63 -32.81 4.09
CA LEU A 16 9.95 -32.23 3.78
C LEU A 16 10.34 -32.53 2.34
N TYR A 17 10.17 -33.76 1.89
CA TYR A 17 10.43 -34.16 0.51
C TYR A 17 9.62 -33.32 -0.49
N LEU A 18 8.32 -33.09 -0.26
CA LEU A 18 7.50 -32.25 -1.15
C LEU A 18 7.93 -30.78 -1.17
N VAL A 19 8.39 -30.24 -0.05
CA VAL A 19 8.90 -28.85 0.05
C VAL A 19 10.21 -28.69 -0.70
N PHE A 20 11.14 -29.65 -0.57
CA PHE A 20 12.46 -29.57 -1.20
C PHE A 20 12.49 -30.05 -2.65
N ASN A 21 11.52 -30.89 -3.06
CA ASN A 21 11.44 -31.41 -4.43
C ASN A 21 10.58 -30.52 -5.37
N LYS A 22 10.09 -29.36 -4.89
CA LYS A 22 9.67 -28.26 -5.77
C LYS A 22 10.90 -27.53 -6.33
N LYS A 23 11.65 -28.24 -7.17
CA LYS A 23 12.53 -27.63 -8.16
C LYS A 23 11.93 -27.99 -9.50
N GLU A 24 11.21 -27.06 -10.10
CA GLU A 24 11.11 -26.93 -11.56
C GLU A 24 10.27 -25.70 -11.95
N ASN A 25 10.90 -24.91 -12.82
CA ASN A 25 10.38 -23.87 -13.72
C ASN A 25 9.95 -22.52 -13.13
N TYR A 26 10.95 -21.74 -12.71
CA TYR A 26 10.86 -20.27 -12.65
C TYR A 26 11.38 -19.60 -13.95
N ASP A 27 11.49 -20.33 -15.06
CA ASP A 27 12.06 -19.78 -16.31
C ASP A 27 11.01 -19.07 -17.20
N ASP A 28 9.72 -19.17 -16.87
CA ASP A 28 8.63 -18.54 -17.65
C ASP A 28 7.90 -17.42 -16.88
N VAL A 29 8.61 -16.67 -16.04
CA VAL A 29 8.10 -15.37 -15.58
C VAL A 29 8.38 -14.37 -16.70
N PRO A 30 7.35 -13.73 -17.31
CA PRO A 30 7.60 -12.65 -18.26
C PRO A 30 8.51 -11.64 -17.57
N GLN A 31 9.69 -11.37 -18.15
CA GLN A 31 10.51 -10.26 -17.71
C GLN A 31 9.65 -9.01 -17.80
N ILE A 32 9.23 -8.51 -16.64
CA ILE A 32 8.60 -7.21 -16.52
C ILE A 32 9.68 -6.24 -16.96
N GLU A 33 9.52 -5.68 -18.16
CA GLU A 33 10.31 -4.54 -18.61
C GLU A 33 10.29 -3.52 -17.48
N SER A 34 11.48 -3.19 -16.97
CA SER A 34 11.62 -2.21 -15.92
C SER A 34 11.18 -0.88 -16.50
N SER A 35 9.90 -0.56 -16.32
CA SER A 35 9.42 0.81 -16.44
C SER A 35 10.24 1.59 -15.43
N SER A 36 11.14 2.42 -15.94
CA SER A 36 12.10 3.20 -15.17
C SER A 36 11.42 3.83 -13.97
N VAL A 37 11.68 3.29 -12.78
CA VAL A 37 11.38 3.97 -11.53
C VAL A 37 12.28 5.19 -11.54
N GLN A 38 11.70 6.34 -11.88
CA GLN A 38 12.38 7.61 -11.66
C GLN A 38 12.70 7.65 -10.16
N PRO A 39 13.98 7.78 -9.78
CA PRO A 39 14.33 7.95 -8.38
C PRO A 39 13.60 9.19 -7.88
N LEU A 40 12.97 9.04 -6.71
CA LEU A 40 12.29 10.10 -5.97
C LEU A 40 13.05 11.42 -6.13
N GLN A 41 12.41 12.37 -6.81
CA GLN A 41 12.91 13.73 -6.86
C GLN A 41 13.09 14.20 -5.42
N GLN A 42 14.31 14.70 -5.19
CA GLN A 42 14.79 15.32 -3.96
C GLN A 42 13.69 16.06 -3.22
N SER A 43 13.65 15.84 -1.91
CA SER A 43 12.93 16.62 -0.92
C SER A 43 12.96 18.10 -1.28
N GLN A 44 11.87 18.57 -1.89
CA GLN A 44 11.68 19.99 -2.16
C GLN A 44 11.72 20.70 -0.80
N PRO A 45 12.34 21.90 -0.73
CA PRO A 45 12.31 22.70 0.48
C PRO A 45 10.85 22.88 0.92
N TYR A 46 10.60 22.85 2.24
CA TYR A 46 9.28 23.12 2.81
C TYR A 46 8.80 24.50 2.33
N VAL A 47 8.09 24.53 1.21
CA VAL A 47 7.33 25.70 0.80
C VAL A 47 6.23 25.85 1.83
N LEU A 48 6.15 27.01 2.48
CA LEU A 48 5.02 27.38 3.31
C LEU A 48 3.77 27.45 2.42
N ILE A 49 3.15 26.31 2.20
CA ILE A 49 1.85 26.23 1.55
C ILE A 49 0.84 26.83 2.54
N PRO A 50 0.04 27.82 2.13
CA PRO A 50 -1.00 28.39 2.98
C PRO A 50 -1.92 27.30 3.54
N ASN A 51 -2.37 27.45 4.80
CA ASN A 51 -3.13 26.42 5.51
C ASN A 51 -4.40 26.00 4.76
N ASP A 52 -5.06 26.94 4.09
CA ASP A 52 -6.21 26.73 3.22
C ASP A 52 -5.87 25.86 2.00
N ALA A 53 -4.72 26.09 1.36
CA ALA A 53 -4.25 25.24 0.26
C ALA A 53 -3.90 23.81 0.73
N GLN A 54 -3.33 23.66 1.93
CA GLN A 54 -3.07 22.35 2.53
C GLN A 54 -4.37 21.60 2.88
N GLN A 55 -5.37 22.29 3.42
CA GLN A 55 -6.68 21.71 3.73
C GLN A 55 -7.42 21.25 2.47
N ASN A 56 -7.38 22.04 1.41
CA ASN A 56 -7.97 21.66 0.11
C ASN A 56 -7.27 20.43 -0.46
N ARG A 57 -5.93 20.36 -0.37
CA ARG A 57 -5.18 19.18 -0.79
C ARG A 57 -5.53 17.95 0.05
N ALA A 58 -5.65 18.10 1.37
CA ALA A 58 -6.07 17.01 2.26
C ALA A 58 -7.50 16.52 1.95
N ALA A 59 -8.42 17.42 1.61
CA ALA A 59 -9.77 17.05 1.16
C ALA A 59 -9.72 16.25 -0.15
N TYR A 60 -9.01 16.75 -1.16
CA TYR A 60 -8.83 16.08 -2.45
C TYR A 60 -8.22 14.66 -2.29
N LEU A 61 -7.19 14.51 -1.46
CA LEU A 61 -6.57 13.20 -1.22
C LEU A 61 -7.53 12.22 -0.56
N ARG A 62 -8.32 12.67 0.42
CA ARG A 62 -9.36 11.83 1.07
C ARG A 62 -10.40 11.35 0.07
N ASP A 63 -10.88 12.23 -0.82
CA ASP A 63 -11.86 11.88 -1.82
C ASP A 63 -11.33 10.83 -2.81
N ASN A 64 -10.07 10.98 -3.25
CA ASN A 64 -9.45 9.99 -4.14
C ASN A 64 -9.17 8.65 -3.44
N ILE A 65 -8.73 8.66 -2.18
CA ILE A 65 -8.58 7.42 -1.40
C ILE A 65 -9.91 6.68 -1.32
N ASN A 66 -11.01 7.39 -1.06
CA ASN A 66 -12.35 6.81 -1.04
C ASN A 66 -12.75 6.25 -2.41
N GLY A 67 -12.47 6.98 -3.49
CA GLY A 67 -12.69 6.52 -4.86
C GLY A 67 -11.94 5.23 -5.18
N VAL A 68 -10.65 5.17 -4.83
CA VAL A 68 -9.80 3.99 -5.00
C VAL A 68 -10.32 2.79 -4.19
N ASN A 69 -10.74 3.01 -2.94
CA ASN A 69 -11.30 1.94 -2.10
C ASN A 69 -12.59 1.36 -2.70
N ASN A 70 -13.45 2.19 -3.30
CA ASN A 70 -14.64 1.73 -3.99
C ASN A 70 -14.28 0.88 -5.22
N GLU A 71 -13.27 1.29 -5.99
CA GLU A 71 -12.81 0.52 -7.15
C GLU A 71 -12.21 -0.83 -6.75
N ILE A 72 -11.40 -0.87 -5.68
CA ILE A 72 -10.88 -2.12 -5.10
C ILE A 72 -12.05 -3.05 -4.68
N SER A 73 -13.06 -2.51 -4.00
CA SER A 73 -14.24 -3.29 -3.60
C SER A 73 -14.97 -3.88 -4.81
N ASN A 74 -15.18 -3.07 -5.86
CA ASN A 74 -15.80 -3.51 -7.10
C ASN A 74 -15.02 -4.62 -7.78
N LEU A 75 -13.69 -4.46 -7.94
CA LEU A 75 -12.83 -5.48 -8.53
C LEU A 75 -12.82 -6.77 -7.69
N THR A 76 -12.83 -6.65 -6.36
CA THR A 76 -12.92 -7.81 -5.46
C THR A 76 -14.21 -8.59 -5.70
N ASN A 77 -15.34 -7.91 -5.81
CA ASN A 77 -16.62 -8.55 -6.10
C ASN A 77 -16.62 -9.23 -7.47
N GLN A 78 -16.04 -8.59 -8.49
CA GLN A 78 -15.90 -9.18 -9.82
C GLN A 78 -15.06 -10.46 -9.79
N ILE A 79 -13.91 -10.46 -9.08
CA ILE A 79 -13.04 -11.63 -8.92
C ILE A 79 -13.78 -12.83 -8.32
N LEU A 80 -14.65 -12.60 -7.32
CA LEU A 80 -15.40 -13.68 -6.67
C LEU A 80 -16.36 -14.38 -7.64
N SER A 81 -16.91 -13.65 -8.61
CA SER A 81 -17.84 -14.17 -9.62
C SER A 81 -17.19 -14.58 -10.94
N GLU A 82 -15.95 -14.16 -11.19
CA GLU A 82 -15.23 -14.47 -12.41
C GLU A 82 -14.89 -15.97 -12.45
N ASN A 83 -14.86 -16.57 -13.64
CA ASN A 83 -14.50 -17.97 -13.84
C ASN A 83 -13.20 -18.12 -14.63
N ASP A 84 -12.83 -17.10 -15.42
CA ASP A 84 -11.58 -17.06 -16.16
C ASP A 84 -10.40 -16.69 -15.24
N THR A 85 -9.49 -17.64 -15.04
CA THR A 85 -8.30 -17.48 -14.21
C THR A 85 -7.42 -16.30 -14.65
N ASN A 86 -7.25 -16.08 -15.96
CA ASN A 86 -6.41 -15.00 -16.46
C ASN A 86 -7.05 -13.64 -16.18
N LYS A 87 -8.38 -13.54 -16.31
CA LYS A 87 -9.11 -12.32 -15.93
C LYS A 87 -9.03 -12.05 -14.43
N LYS A 88 -9.11 -13.09 -13.58
CA LYS A 88 -8.88 -12.93 -12.13
C LYS A 88 -7.49 -12.37 -11.83
N ILE A 89 -6.46 -12.93 -12.45
CA ILE A 89 -5.07 -12.47 -12.28
C ILE A 89 -4.95 -11.00 -12.71
N LEU A 90 -5.55 -10.62 -13.84
CA LEU A 90 -5.53 -9.24 -14.31
C LEU A 90 -6.20 -8.29 -13.32
N MET A 91 -7.36 -8.64 -12.79
CA MET A 91 -8.06 -7.83 -11.78
C MET A 91 -7.27 -7.74 -10.46
N LEU A 92 -6.63 -8.83 -10.02
CA LEU A 92 -5.74 -8.81 -8.85
C LEU A 92 -4.56 -7.85 -9.04
N ASN A 93 -3.95 -7.85 -10.23
CA ASN A 93 -2.88 -6.91 -10.56
C ASN A 93 -3.38 -5.45 -10.55
N GLN A 94 -4.61 -5.19 -10.99
CA GLN A 94 -5.23 -3.86 -10.90
C GLN A 94 -5.45 -3.45 -9.44
N ILE A 95 -5.99 -4.33 -8.59
CA ILE A 95 -6.13 -4.09 -7.13
C ILE A 95 -4.78 -3.75 -6.51
N GLN A 96 -3.71 -4.47 -6.85
CA GLN A 96 -2.38 -4.18 -6.32
C GLN A 96 -1.90 -2.78 -6.71
N LYS A 97 -2.11 -2.35 -7.96
CA LYS A 97 -1.77 -0.99 -8.42
C LYS A 97 -2.58 0.08 -7.70
N LEU A 98 -3.88 -0.16 -7.52
CA LEU A 98 -4.78 0.71 -6.78
C LEU A 98 -4.37 0.84 -5.31
N ASN A 99 -4.02 -0.27 -4.65
CA ASN A 99 -3.50 -0.27 -3.29
C ASN A 99 -2.21 0.55 -3.16
N ASN A 100 -1.26 0.37 -4.08
CA ASN A 100 -0.03 1.17 -4.07
C ASN A 100 -0.33 2.67 -4.21
N THR A 101 -1.25 3.03 -5.10
CA THR A 101 -1.69 4.42 -5.29
C THR A 101 -2.36 4.97 -4.02
N SER A 102 -3.23 4.19 -3.39
CA SER A 102 -3.88 4.54 -2.12
C SER A 102 -2.86 4.79 -1.02
N ASN A 103 -1.84 3.94 -0.89
CA ASN A 103 -0.78 4.08 0.11
C ASN A 103 0.01 5.39 -0.08
N THR A 104 0.43 5.71 -1.31
CA THR A 104 1.13 6.97 -1.58
C THR A 104 0.28 8.20 -1.23
N MET A 105 -1.02 8.18 -1.54
CA MET A 105 -1.92 9.27 -1.16
C MET A 105 -2.13 9.37 0.37
N GLN A 106 -2.17 8.24 1.07
CA GLN A 106 -2.28 8.20 2.54
C GLN A 106 -1.03 8.76 3.22
N GLU A 107 0.16 8.45 2.69
CA GLU A 107 1.43 9.02 3.15
C GLU A 107 1.46 10.55 2.94
N GLU A 108 1.05 11.02 1.76
CA GLU A 108 0.96 12.45 1.49
C GLU A 108 -0.03 13.16 2.43
N LEU A 109 -1.20 12.55 2.66
CA LEU A 109 -2.21 13.07 3.57
C LEU A 109 -1.68 13.16 5.02
N LEU A 110 -0.88 12.18 5.45
CA LEU A 110 -0.26 12.17 6.77
C LEU A 110 0.73 13.34 6.93
N GLU A 111 1.59 13.57 5.94
CA GLU A 111 2.55 14.68 5.98
C GLU A 111 1.86 16.06 5.96
N ILE A 112 0.79 16.20 5.18
CA ILE A 112 -0.03 17.43 5.19
C ILE A 112 -0.63 17.67 6.57
N ASN A 113 -1.21 16.64 7.20
CA ASN A 113 -1.80 16.78 8.54
C ASN A 113 -0.76 17.15 9.60
N LYS A 114 0.46 16.61 9.53
CA LYS A 114 1.58 17.02 10.39
C LYS A 114 1.92 18.50 10.18
N SER A 115 1.99 18.96 8.92
CA SER A 115 2.28 20.35 8.59
C SER A 115 1.20 21.31 9.11
N ILE A 116 -0.08 20.99 8.92
CA ILE A 116 -1.20 21.76 9.45
C ILE A 116 -1.11 21.86 10.97
N SER A 117 -0.87 20.73 11.67
CA SER A 117 -0.71 20.70 13.13
C SER A 117 0.44 21.59 13.62
N ASN A 118 1.58 21.56 12.93
CA ASN A 118 2.74 22.39 13.26
C ASN A 118 2.43 23.88 13.05
N ASN A 119 1.80 24.25 11.94
CA ASN A 119 1.39 25.63 11.65
C ASN A 119 0.40 26.16 12.69
N LEU A 120 -0.58 25.34 13.09
CA LEU A 120 -1.53 25.71 14.15
C LEU A 120 -0.82 25.91 15.50
N THR A 121 0.09 25.01 15.86
CA THR A 121 0.86 25.11 17.11
C THR A 121 1.71 26.38 17.13
N MET A 122 2.39 26.67 16.01
CA MET A 122 3.22 27.87 15.87
C MET A 122 2.38 29.14 15.99
N ASN A 123 1.26 29.25 15.26
CA ASN A 123 0.38 30.40 15.32
C ASN A 123 -0.19 30.64 16.72
N LEU A 124 -0.60 29.58 17.42
CA LEU A 124 -1.09 29.68 18.81
C LEU A 124 0.02 30.13 19.76
N THR A 125 1.23 29.58 19.61
CA THR A 125 2.38 29.95 20.44
C THR A 125 2.75 31.42 20.23
N THR A 126 2.82 31.87 18.98
CA THR A 126 3.07 33.29 18.65
C THR A 126 2.01 34.19 19.25
N LYS A 127 0.73 33.81 19.15
CA LYS A 127 -0.38 34.58 19.71
C LYS A 127 -0.28 34.69 21.24
N ILE A 128 -0.07 33.58 21.94
CA ILE A 128 0.13 33.57 23.39
C ILE A 128 1.30 34.47 23.78
N ILE A 129 2.47 34.31 23.14
CA ILE A 129 3.64 35.15 23.42
C ILE A 129 3.31 36.63 23.22
N SER A 130 2.59 36.99 22.15
CA SER A 130 2.22 38.38 21.88
C SER A 130 1.19 38.97 22.86
N GLU A 131 0.30 38.14 23.42
CA GLU A 131 -0.71 38.58 24.39
C GLU A 131 -0.18 38.60 25.84
N THR A 132 0.93 37.89 26.10
CA THR A 132 1.62 37.89 27.40
C THR A 132 2.68 38.99 27.55
N ASN A 133 3.02 39.69 26.46
CA ASN A 133 3.90 40.86 26.45
C ASN A 133 3.08 42.15 26.37
#